data_AF-A0A349PC38-F1
#
_entry.id   AF-A0A349PC38-F1
#
_cell.length_a   1.000
_cell.length_b   1.000
_cell.length_c   1.000
_cell.angle_alpha   90.00
_cell.angle_beta   90.00
_cell.angle_gamma   90.00
#
_symmetry.space_group_name_H-M   'P 1'
#
loop_
_entity.id
_entity.type
_entity.pdbx_description
1 polymer ?
#
loop_
_entity_poly.entity_id
_entity_poly.type
_entity_poly.pdbx_seq_one_letter_code
_entity_poly.pdbx_strand_id
1 'polypeptide(L)'
;MNKFHALMTAALVMTAIDAKASQKIIIYNHAYKGSIEKTIESIGGKVTRKFTVLDALVAVFPDDIKNASIYTLNGVTNVDEDRYIRWIESSPASMNSVPLPSVEDALSVIRSGEDWTAPVSAGIRPETDPAQKEIPWGVKRLNAAAAWDYTAGKDVKVAIVDTGMDFNHPDLAANYKGGYNAIISTATPLDDHGHGTHVAGTIGAAQDHKGVVGVAPKAALYGVKVLDKRGSGQYSWIVAGIEWAIMNDMDVINMSLGGGSGTEAMKQIMIKANQAGVTVVCAAGNDSGQVNYPARYPQAVAVSASDSSDKLASFSSKGPEIAVIAPGVDIYSTKLGGGYRLMSGTSMACPHVAGLAALAVGAGAKTPDEVRAMLKAAATPLPGLKPTDQGAGLVDAVKLR
;
A
#
# COMPACT_ATOMS: atom_id res chain seq x y z
N MET A 1 18.00 28.06 -35.63
CA MET A 1 17.25 26.79 -35.80
C MET A 1 17.87 25.72 -34.91
N ASN A 2 17.01 25.15 -34.07
CA ASN A 2 17.04 23.81 -33.48
C ASN A 2 18.06 23.44 -32.38
N LYS A 3 17.45 22.97 -31.28
CA LYS A 3 17.95 22.10 -30.19
C LYS A 3 18.28 22.70 -28.81
N PHE A 4 18.22 24.02 -28.62
CA PHE A 4 18.34 24.61 -27.26
C PHE A 4 17.07 25.24 -26.70
N HIS A 5 15.98 25.31 -27.48
CA HIS A 5 14.69 25.87 -27.04
C HIS A 5 13.61 24.82 -26.71
N ALA A 6 13.91 23.52 -26.87
CA ALA A 6 12.96 22.44 -26.57
C ALA A 6 13.09 21.86 -25.15
N LEU A 7 14.13 22.24 -24.39
CA LEU A 7 14.34 21.80 -23.00
C LEU A 7 13.79 22.79 -21.96
N MET A 8 13.38 23.99 -22.36
CA MET A 8 12.74 24.96 -21.46
C MET A 8 11.21 24.88 -21.45
N THR A 9 10.60 24.06 -22.30
CA THR A 9 9.13 23.91 -22.34
C THR A 9 8.60 22.77 -21.45
N ALA A 10 9.48 21.91 -20.91
CA ALA A 10 9.12 20.87 -19.93
C ALA A 10 9.47 21.24 -18.48
N ALA A 11 10.21 22.34 -18.26
CA ALA A 11 10.59 22.84 -16.94
C ALA A 11 9.76 24.06 -16.49
N LEU A 12 8.72 24.44 -17.24
CA LEU A 12 7.84 25.59 -16.95
C LEU A 12 6.37 25.22 -16.73
N VAL A 13 6.08 23.96 -16.35
CA VAL A 13 4.78 23.58 -15.72
C VAL A 13 4.95 23.39 -14.20
N MET A 14 6.16 23.56 -13.67
CA MET A 14 6.45 23.68 -12.23
C MET A 14 6.76 25.12 -11.79
N THR A 15 6.45 26.12 -12.62
CA THR A 15 6.39 27.51 -12.14
C THR A 15 5.02 27.78 -11.56
N ALA A 16 4.97 27.85 -10.24
CA ALA A 16 3.84 28.31 -9.45
C ALA A 16 2.51 27.61 -9.77
N ILE A 17 2.32 26.43 -9.16
CA ILE A 17 1.03 26.21 -8.51
C ILE A 17 0.99 27.31 -7.45
N ASP A 18 0.40 28.44 -7.83
CA ASP A 18 0.02 29.49 -6.91
C ASP A 18 -0.74 28.79 -5.77
N ALA A 19 -0.47 29.14 -4.53
CA ALA A 19 -1.01 28.49 -3.34
C ALA A 19 -2.53 28.80 -3.15
N LYS A 20 -3.26 28.93 -4.25
CA LYS A 20 -4.53 29.63 -4.48
C LYS A 20 -5.32 29.06 -5.68
N ALA A 21 -5.19 27.77 -5.94
CA ALA A 21 -6.03 27.10 -6.93
C ALA A 21 -6.39 25.70 -6.41
N SER A 22 -7.68 25.41 -6.30
CA SER A 22 -8.15 24.15 -5.72
C SER A 22 -8.27 23.07 -6.79
N GLN A 23 -7.53 21.98 -6.62
CA GLN A 23 -7.61 20.82 -7.50
C GLN A 23 -8.74 19.91 -7.06
N LYS A 24 -9.59 19.51 -8.01
CA LYS A 24 -10.77 18.67 -7.78
C LYS A 24 -10.76 17.46 -8.68
N ILE A 25 -11.39 16.38 -8.20
CA ILE A 25 -11.79 15.26 -9.04
C ILE A 25 -13.28 15.42 -9.36
N ILE A 26 -13.58 15.61 -10.64
CA ILE A 26 -14.94 15.80 -11.13
C ILE A 26 -15.44 14.46 -11.65
N ILE A 27 -16.49 13.94 -11.03
CA ILE A 27 -17.17 12.72 -11.47
C ILE A 27 -18.41 13.16 -12.25
N TYR A 28 -18.64 12.49 -13.39
CA TYR A 28 -19.69 12.87 -14.31
C TYR A 28 -20.47 11.67 -14.83
N ASN A 29 -21.66 11.93 -15.35
CA ASN A 29 -22.44 10.93 -16.06
C ASN A 29 -21.79 10.61 -17.41
N HIS A 30 -21.65 9.32 -17.74
CA HIS A 30 -21.02 8.83 -18.97
C HIS A 30 -21.53 9.53 -20.25
N ALA A 31 -22.82 9.89 -20.33
CA ALA A 31 -23.39 10.59 -21.47
C ALA A 31 -22.70 11.95 -21.78
N TYR A 32 -22.01 12.52 -20.81
CA TYR A 32 -21.30 13.80 -20.92
C TYR A 32 -19.79 13.64 -21.16
N LYS A 33 -19.25 12.42 -21.30
CA LYS A 33 -17.80 12.17 -21.48
C LYS A 33 -17.19 13.00 -22.62
N GLY A 34 -17.93 13.23 -23.71
CA GLY A 34 -17.47 14.03 -24.85
C GLY A 34 -17.62 15.55 -24.72
N SER A 35 -18.35 16.04 -23.72
CA SER A 35 -18.66 17.47 -23.55
C SER A 35 -18.18 18.05 -22.21
N ILE A 36 -17.95 17.21 -21.19
CA ILE A 36 -17.66 17.63 -19.83
C ILE A 36 -16.42 18.51 -19.72
N GLU A 37 -15.36 18.24 -20.49
CA GLU A 37 -14.14 19.04 -20.52
C GLU A 37 -14.44 20.50 -20.91
N LYS A 38 -15.25 20.70 -21.96
CA LYS A 38 -15.67 22.04 -22.39
C LYS A 38 -16.56 22.73 -21.34
N THR A 39 -17.42 21.96 -20.67
CA THR A 39 -18.25 22.49 -19.58
C THR A 39 -17.39 23.01 -18.44
N ILE A 40 -16.34 22.28 -18.05
CA ILE A 40 -15.40 22.68 -17.00
C ILE A 40 -14.56 23.90 -17.43
N GLU A 41 -14.09 23.93 -18.67
CA GLU A 41 -13.33 25.05 -19.23
C GLU A 41 -14.17 26.34 -19.34
N SER A 42 -15.48 26.23 -19.59
CA SER A 42 -16.39 27.38 -19.72
C SER A 42 -16.51 28.23 -18.44
N ILE A 43 -16.17 27.67 -17.27
CA ILE A 43 -16.14 28.38 -15.98
C ILE A 43 -14.72 28.66 -15.50
N GLY A 44 -13.73 28.55 -16.39
CA GLY A 44 -12.31 28.81 -16.09
C GLY A 44 -11.56 27.63 -15.48
N GLY A 45 -12.16 26.44 -15.39
CA GLY A 45 -11.46 25.23 -14.95
C GLY A 45 -10.43 24.75 -15.98
N LYS A 46 -9.29 24.23 -15.53
CA LYS A 46 -8.25 23.65 -16.39
C LYS A 46 -8.11 22.16 -16.09
N VAL A 47 -8.45 21.32 -17.07
CA VAL A 47 -8.29 19.86 -16.94
C VAL A 47 -6.80 19.49 -16.95
N THR A 48 -6.39 18.70 -15.96
CA THR A 48 -5.00 18.26 -15.75
C THR A 48 -4.84 16.75 -15.92
N ARG A 49 -5.91 15.97 -15.77
CA ARG A 49 -5.93 14.52 -16.00
C ARG A 49 -7.33 14.08 -16.41
N LYS A 50 -7.41 13.07 -17.27
CA LYS A 50 -8.65 12.35 -17.60
C LYS A 50 -8.48 10.89 -17.22
N PHE A 51 -9.50 10.30 -16.64
CA PHE A 51 -9.55 8.87 -16.36
C PHE A 51 -10.24 8.15 -17.54
N THR A 52 -9.81 6.94 -17.82
CA THR A 52 -10.31 6.12 -18.93
C THR A 52 -11.36 5.11 -18.46
N VAL A 53 -11.12 4.48 -17.32
CA VAL A 53 -11.96 3.46 -16.66
C VAL A 53 -13.05 4.12 -15.81
N LEU A 54 -12.71 5.24 -15.19
CA LEU A 54 -13.64 6.04 -14.39
C LEU A 54 -14.19 7.20 -15.22
N ASP A 55 -15.50 7.44 -15.14
CA ASP A 55 -16.14 8.65 -15.70
C ASP A 55 -15.83 9.86 -14.81
N ALA A 56 -14.55 10.21 -14.77
CA ALA A 56 -14.03 11.32 -13.99
C ALA A 56 -12.85 12.01 -14.70
N LEU A 57 -12.56 13.23 -14.26
CA LEU A 57 -11.37 13.99 -14.64
C LEU A 57 -10.86 14.81 -13.46
N VAL A 58 -9.62 15.26 -13.53
CA VAL A 58 -9.03 16.17 -12.55
C VAL A 58 -8.91 17.54 -13.17
N ALA A 59 -9.38 18.56 -12.46
CA ALA A 59 -9.30 19.94 -12.91
C ALA A 59 -8.86 20.87 -11.77
N VAL A 60 -8.15 21.92 -12.15
CA VAL A 60 -7.77 23.03 -11.26
C VAL A 60 -8.70 24.19 -11.55
N PHE A 61 -9.25 24.81 -10.50
CA PHE A 61 -10.16 25.93 -10.61
C PHE A 61 -9.56 27.20 -9.97
N PRO A 62 -9.89 28.39 -10.51
CA PRO A 62 -9.66 29.66 -9.83
C PRO A 62 -10.32 29.71 -8.45
N ASP A 63 -9.73 30.46 -7.52
CA ASP A 63 -10.18 30.54 -6.11
C ASP A 63 -11.60 31.09 -5.92
N ASP A 64 -12.10 31.91 -6.83
CA ASP A 64 -13.43 32.50 -6.79
C ASP A 64 -14.53 31.52 -7.20
N ILE A 65 -14.17 30.39 -7.83
CA ILE A 65 -15.11 29.33 -8.21
C ILE A 65 -15.39 28.44 -7.00
N LYS A 66 -16.59 28.59 -6.44
CA LYS A 66 -17.08 27.74 -5.34
C LYS A 66 -17.47 26.35 -5.83
N ASN A 67 -17.26 25.33 -4.99
CA ASN A 67 -17.69 23.96 -5.28
C ASN A 67 -19.17 23.90 -5.70
N ALA A 68 -20.06 24.67 -5.06
CA ALA A 68 -21.48 24.71 -5.38
C ALA A 68 -21.74 25.04 -6.86
N SER A 69 -20.96 25.92 -7.46
CA SER A 69 -21.06 26.27 -8.88
C SER A 69 -20.65 25.10 -9.78
N ILE A 70 -19.61 24.34 -9.39
CA ILE A 70 -19.15 23.15 -10.12
C ILE A 70 -20.20 22.04 -10.06
N TYR A 71 -20.83 21.83 -8.89
CA TYR A 71 -21.89 20.83 -8.72
C TYR A 71 -23.13 21.09 -9.59
N THR A 72 -23.39 22.36 -9.96
CA THR A 72 -24.54 22.71 -10.81
C THR A 72 -24.29 22.53 -12.32
N LEU A 73 -23.05 22.19 -12.72
CA LEU A 73 -22.73 21.98 -14.12
C LEU A 73 -23.42 20.72 -14.66
N ASN A 74 -23.98 20.83 -15.86
CA ASN A 74 -24.65 19.71 -16.52
C ASN A 74 -23.71 18.50 -16.65
N GLY A 75 -24.19 17.37 -16.16
CA GLY A 75 -23.48 16.10 -16.21
C GLY A 75 -22.56 15.82 -15.02
N VAL A 76 -22.22 16.82 -14.19
CA VAL A 76 -21.45 16.59 -12.96
C VAL A 76 -22.34 15.87 -11.95
N THR A 77 -21.84 14.78 -11.37
CA THR A 77 -22.54 13.99 -10.35
C THR A 77 -21.87 14.09 -8.99
N ASN A 78 -20.56 14.33 -8.93
CA ASN A 78 -19.85 14.57 -7.69
C ASN A 78 -18.57 15.41 -7.91
N VAL A 79 -18.12 16.10 -6.86
CA VAL A 79 -16.88 16.89 -6.85
C VAL A 79 -16.09 16.56 -5.58
N ASP A 80 -15.02 15.79 -5.73
CA ASP A 80 -14.11 15.47 -4.62
C ASP A 80 -12.96 16.48 -4.55
N GLU A 81 -12.51 16.78 -3.33
CA GLU A 81 -11.26 17.53 -3.11
C GLU A 81 -10.06 16.63 -3.40
N ASP A 82 -9.18 17.04 -4.32
CA ASP A 82 -7.96 16.28 -4.64
C ASP A 82 -6.81 16.60 -3.68
N ARG A 83 -7.04 16.33 -2.40
CA ARG A 83 -6.12 16.72 -1.32
C ARG A 83 -4.81 15.96 -1.41
N TYR A 84 -3.72 16.69 -1.25
CA TYR A 84 -2.42 16.13 -0.94
C TYR A 84 -2.37 15.76 0.55
N ILE A 85 -2.26 14.48 0.86
CA ILE A 85 -2.20 14.00 2.24
C ILE A 85 -1.00 13.07 2.46
N ARG A 86 -0.59 12.93 3.72
CA ARG A 86 0.37 11.89 4.13
C ARG A 86 -0.38 10.58 4.29
N TRP A 87 0.00 9.58 3.52
CA TRP A 87 -0.68 8.29 3.46
C TRP A 87 0.06 7.19 4.21
N ILE A 88 1.37 7.35 4.36
CA ILE A 88 2.19 6.50 5.22
C ILE A 88 2.25 7.18 6.58
N GLU A 89 1.32 6.82 7.46
CA GLU A 89 1.44 7.10 8.87
C GLU A 89 2.55 6.23 9.42
N SER A 90 3.72 6.82 9.62
CA SER A 90 4.73 6.22 10.47
C SER A 90 4.12 6.10 11.87
N SER A 91 3.74 4.88 12.28
CA SER A 91 3.59 4.62 13.71
C SER A 91 4.87 5.11 14.38
N PRO A 92 4.81 5.85 15.51
CA PRO A 92 6.00 6.18 16.29
C PRO A 92 6.75 4.93 16.83
N ALA A 93 6.26 3.72 16.52
CA ALA A 93 6.84 2.44 16.89
C ALA A 93 8.25 2.15 16.36
N SER A 94 8.84 2.99 15.50
CA SER A 94 10.27 2.85 15.15
C SER A 94 11.24 3.45 16.18
N MET A 95 10.76 4.00 17.32
CA MET A 95 11.64 4.49 18.38
C MET A 95 11.33 4.05 19.83
N ASN A 96 10.30 3.24 20.13
CA ASN A 96 10.01 2.87 21.53
C ASN A 96 9.18 1.58 21.70
N SER A 97 9.71 0.42 21.33
CA SER A 97 9.10 -0.89 21.68
C SER A 97 9.95 -1.74 22.63
N VAL A 98 10.68 -1.09 23.54
CA VAL A 98 11.08 -1.72 24.81
C VAL A 98 10.30 -1.02 25.91
N PRO A 99 9.42 -1.71 26.66
CA PRO A 99 8.83 -1.13 27.86
C PRO A 99 9.97 -0.76 28.81
N LEU A 100 10.10 0.51 29.18
CA LEU A 100 10.98 0.88 30.28
C LEU A 100 10.45 0.17 31.54
N PRO A 101 11.33 -0.43 32.38
CA PRO A 101 10.91 -1.03 33.64
C PRO A 101 10.20 0.02 34.52
N SER A 102 9.28 -0.43 35.39
CA SER A 102 8.63 0.48 36.32
C SER A 102 9.66 1.12 37.27
N VAL A 103 9.33 2.28 37.86
CA VAL A 103 10.22 2.93 38.85
C VAL A 103 10.48 1.99 40.04
N GLU A 104 9.52 1.14 40.38
CA GLU A 104 9.68 0.10 41.41
C GLU A 104 10.67 -1.00 41.03
N ASP A 105 10.64 -1.46 39.78
CA ASP A 105 11.61 -2.45 39.27
C ASP A 105 13.01 -1.84 39.25
N ALA A 106 13.16 -0.60 38.79
CA ALA A 106 14.43 0.13 38.78
C ALA A 106 15.00 0.35 40.19
N LEU A 107 14.15 0.68 41.17
CA LEU A 107 14.56 0.87 42.57
C LEU A 107 14.91 -0.44 43.28
N SER A 108 14.32 -1.57 42.86
CA SER A 108 14.64 -2.89 43.43
C SER A 108 16.06 -3.34 43.08
N VAL A 109 16.52 -3.05 41.85
CA VAL A 109 17.87 -3.36 41.37
C VAL A 109 18.92 -2.44 42.00
N ILE A 110 18.61 -1.15 42.20
CA ILE A 110 19.51 -0.22 42.91
C ILE A 110 19.70 -0.63 44.38
N ARG A 111 18.69 -1.24 45.00
CA ARG A 111 18.74 -1.70 46.40
C ARG A 111 19.45 -3.04 46.58
N SER A 112 19.51 -3.89 45.56
CA SER A 112 20.19 -5.18 45.62
C SER A 112 21.71 -5.08 45.40
N GLY A 113 22.21 -3.95 44.91
CA GLY A 113 23.65 -3.72 44.67
C GLY A 113 24.20 -4.47 43.46
N GLU A 114 23.34 -4.96 42.56
CA GLU A 114 23.75 -5.52 41.27
C GLU A 114 24.00 -4.39 40.25
N ASP A 115 25.12 -4.46 39.52
CA ASP A 115 25.46 -3.48 38.48
C ASP A 115 24.38 -3.46 37.39
N TRP A 116 23.69 -2.31 37.27
CA TRP A 116 22.72 -2.09 36.21
C TRP A 116 23.44 -1.91 34.87
N THR A 117 23.52 -2.98 34.08
CA THR A 117 23.80 -2.87 32.65
C THR A 117 22.49 -2.49 31.95
N ALA A 118 22.46 -1.32 31.30
CA ALA A 118 21.36 -0.94 30.43
C ALA A 118 21.03 -2.10 29.48
N PRO A 119 19.74 -2.43 29.23
CA PRO A 119 19.40 -3.43 28.24
C PRO A 119 20.06 -2.99 26.94
N VAL A 120 20.94 -3.85 26.43
CA VAL A 120 21.58 -3.70 25.13
C VAL A 120 20.48 -3.28 24.17
N SER A 121 20.65 -2.10 23.56
CA SER A 121 19.80 -1.61 22.47
C SER A 121 19.39 -2.81 21.63
N ALA A 122 18.07 -3.00 21.42
CA ALA A 122 17.56 -3.97 20.46
C ALA A 122 18.49 -3.92 19.25
N GLY A 123 19.25 -5.00 19.08
CA GLY A 123 20.46 -4.95 18.27
C GLY A 123 20.09 -4.28 16.96
N ILE A 124 20.90 -3.31 16.53
CA ILE A 124 21.16 -3.24 15.10
C ILE A 124 21.60 -4.66 14.78
N ARG A 125 20.69 -5.51 14.29
CA ARG A 125 21.09 -6.77 13.70
C ARG A 125 22.14 -6.32 12.69
N PRO A 126 23.40 -6.78 12.81
CA PRO A 126 24.40 -6.43 11.82
C PRO A 126 23.76 -6.64 10.46
N GLU A 127 23.97 -5.71 9.52
CA GLU A 127 23.59 -5.92 8.12
C GLU A 127 24.04 -7.34 7.79
N THR A 128 23.09 -8.28 7.72
CA THR A 128 23.44 -9.67 7.58
C THR A 128 24.18 -9.78 6.26
N ASP A 129 25.23 -10.60 6.24
CA ASP A 129 25.90 -10.93 5.01
C ASP A 129 24.83 -11.26 3.95
N PRO A 130 24.79 -10.57 2.79
CA PRO A 130 23.84 -10.85 1.72
C PRO A 130 23.80 -12.33 1.30
N ALA A 131 24.83 -13.11 1.65
CA ALA A 131 24.89 -14.56 1.47
C ALA A 131 24.04 -15.39 2.46
N GLN A 132 23.55 -14.82 3.56
CA GLN A 132 22.74 -15.55 4.54
C GLN A 132 21.25 -15.41 4.22
N LYS A 133 20.64 -16.52 3.77
CA LYS A 133 19.19 -16.60 3.55
C LYS A 133 18.44 -16.50 4.88
N GLU A 134 17.64 -15.45 5.04
CA GLU A 134 16.67 -15.31 6.12
C GLU A 134 15.26 -15.44 5.55
N ILE A 135 14.52 -16.48 5.95
CA ILE A 135 13.06 -16.45 5.79
C ILE A 135 12.52 -15.58 6.93
N PRO A 136 11.94 -14.38 6.65
CA PRO A 136 11.47 -13.49 7.70
C PRO A 136 10.41 -14.18 8.57
N TRP A 137 10.33 -13.80 9.85
CA TRP A 137 9.44 -14.47 10.80
C TRP A 137 7.98 -14.44 10.32
N GLY A 138 7.53 -13.34 9.70
CA GLY A 138 6.18 -13.22 9.18
C GLY A 138 5.89 -14.22 8.06
N VAL A 139 6.84 -14.40 7.14
CA VAL A 139 6.75 -15.40 6.06
C VAL A 139 6.72 -16.83 6.63
N LYS A 140 7.53 -17.11 7.66
CA LYS A 140 7.48 -18.40 8.39
C LYS A 140 6.15 -18.60 9.09
N ARG A 141 5.65 -17.56 9.78
CA ARG A 141 4.43 -17.62 10.60
C ARG A 141 3.18 -17.95 9.80
N LEU A 142 3.16 -17.58 8.53
CA LEU A 142 2.09 -17.89 7.57
C LEU A 142 2.26 -19.25 6.88
N ASN A 143 3.29 -20.03 7.23
CA ASN A 143 3.67 -21.27 6.56
C ASN A 143 3.88 -21.12 5.04
N ALA A 144 4.26 -19.93 4.55
CA ALA A 144 4.36 -19.65 3.12
C ALA A 144 5.32 -20.61 2.39
N ALA A 145 6.46 -20.92 3.02
CA ALA A 145 7.45 -21.82 2.44
C ALA A 145 6.92 -23.23 2.14
N ALA A 146 6.01 -23.73 2.96
CA ALA A 146 5.40 -25.05 2.78
C ALA A 146 4.34 -25.05 1.66
N ALA A 147 3.82 -23.88 1.26
CA ALA A 147 2.89 -23.78 0.14
C ALA A 147 3.59 -23.76 -1.22
N TRP A 148 4.87 -23.39 -1.29
CA TRP A 148 5.61 -23.20 -2.55
C TRP A 148 5.78 -24.46 -3.40
N ASP A 149 5.61 -25.65 -2.80
CA ASP A 149 5.61 -26.92 -3.52
C ASP A 149 4.42 -27.05 -4.50
N TYR A 150 3.30 -26.35 -4.24
CA TYR A 150 2.13 -26.36 -5.12
C TYR A 150 1.74 -24.97 -5.64
N THR A 151 1.99 -23.89 -4.90
CA THR A 151 1.80 -22.51 -5.35
C THR A 151 2.87 -21.59 -4.78
N ALA A 152 3.57 -20.88 -5.67
CA ALA A 152 4.55 -19.85 -5.31
C ALA A 152 4.21 -18.48 -5.92
N GLY A 153 2.95 -18.32 -6.39
CA GLY A 153 2.46 -17.12 -7.07
C GLY A 153 3.07 -16.92 -8.46
N LYS A 154 3.51 -18.00 -9.12
CA LYS A 154 4.21 -17.93 -10.41
C LYS A 154 3.38 -17.14 -11.44
N ASP A 155 4.00 -16.11 -12.02
CA ASP A 155 3.43 -15.24 -13.07
C ASP A 155 2.19 -14.42 -12.66
N VAL A 156 1.75 -14.52 -11.40
CA VAL A 156 0.67 -13.69 -10.86
C VAL A 156 1.16 -12.25 -10.75
N LYS A 157 0.43 -11.32 -11.35
CA LYS A 157 0.79 -9.90 -11.41
C LYS A 157 0.32 -9.17 -10.16
N VAL A 158 1.28 -8.63 -9.41
CA VAL A 158 1.02 -7.87 -8.19
C VAL A 158 1.48 -6.43 -8.36
N ALA A 159 0.54 -5.49 -8.31
CA ALA A 159 0.81 -4.06 -8.32
C ALA A 159 1.03 -3.52 -6.90
N ILE A 160 2.19 -2.93 -6.67
CA ILE A 160 2.56 -2.27 -5.42
C ILE A 160 2.25 -0.78 -5.56
N VAL A 161 1.04 -0.38 -5.18
CA VAL A 161 0.55 1.00 -5.23
C VAL A 161 1.07 1.74 -3.99
N ASP A 162 2.23 2.40 -4.12
CA ASP A 162 3.05 2.88 -2.99
C ASP A 162 4.02 4.01 -3.40
N THR A 163 5.19 4.14 -2.75
CA THR A 163 6.24 5.12 -3.04
C THR A 163 7.12 4.77 -4.25
N GLY A 164 6.80 3.69 -4.96
CA GLY A 164 7.62 3.12 -6.01
C GLY A 164 8.36 1.86 -5.53
N MET A 165 9.28 1.36 -6.35
CA MET A 165 10.09 0.19 -6.00
C MET A 165 11.53 0.35 -6.47
N ASP A 166 12.50 0.04 -5.61
CA ASP A 166 13.89 -0.15 -6.00
C ASP A 166 14.05 -1.46 -6.78
N PHE A 167 13.70 -1.42 -8.06
CA PHE A 167 13.80 -2.58 -8.94
C PHE A 167 15.24 -2.97 -9.31
N ASN A 168 16.25 -2.21 -8.84
CA ASN A 168 17.65 -2.58 -8.96
C ASN A 168 18.14 -3.40 -7.75
N HIS A 169 17.32 -3.53 -6.70
CA HIS A 169 17.66 -4.35 -5.54
C HIS A 169 17.87 -5.82 -5.97
N PRO A 170 18.97 -6.49 -5.57
CA PRO A 170 19.27 -7.86 -6.00
C PRO A 170 18.11 -8.85 -5.79
N ASP A 171 17.46 -8.82 -4.62
CA ASP A 171 16.34 -9.71 -4.30
C ASP A 171 15.00 -9.34 -5.00
N LEU A 172 14.91 -8.18 -5.67
CA LEU A 172 13.68 -7.75 -6.36
C LEU A 172 13.81 -7.80 -7.88
N ALA A 173 15.02 -7.59 -8.40
CA ALA A 173 15.27 -7.42 -9.84
C ALA A 173 14.74 -8.59 -10.68
N ALA A 174 14.86 -9.83 -10.19
CA ALA A 174 14.37 -11.02 -10.90
C ALA A 174 12.83 -11.03 -11.07
N ASN A 175 12.11 -10.50 -10.09
CA ASN A 175 10.66 -10.51 -10.03
C ASN A 175 10.01 -9.22 -10.53
N TYR A 176 10.78 -8.14 -10.72
CA TYR A 176 10.28 -6.91 -11.34
C TYR A 176 9.88 -7.14 -12.80
N LYS A 177 8.68 -6.67 -13.18
CA LYS A 177 8.15 -6.76 -14.56
C LYS A 177 7.70 -5.43 -15.16
N GLY A 178 7.89 -4.31 -14.46
CA GLY A 178 7.55 -2.97 -14.96
C GLY A 178 6.72 -2.17 -13.96
N GLY A 179 6.07 -1.09 -14.40
CA GLY A 179 5.24 -0.30 -13.50
C GLY A 179 4.87 1.07 -14.03
N TYR A 180 4.37 1.92 -13.15
CA TYR A 180 3.80 3.22 -13.50
C TYR A 180 4.06 4.26 -12.43
N ASN A 181 4.35 5.49 -12.85
CA ASN A 181 4.52 6.63 -11.96
C ASN A 181 3.36 7.61 -12.16
N ALA A 182 2.41 7.63 -11.23
CA ALA A 182 1.24 8.50 -11.32
C ALA A 182 1.58 9.99 -11.10
N ILE A 183 2.70 10.28 -10.45
CA ILE A 183 3.17 11.64 -10.14
C ILE A 183 3.78 12.29 -11.39
N ILE A 184 4.69 11.56 -12.05
CA ILE A 184 5.34 11.96 -13.30
C ILE A 184 5.25 10.78 -14.27
N SER A 185 4.24 10.77 -15.14
CA SER A 185 3.90 9.62 -16.00
C SER A 185 4.98 9.21 -16.99
N THR A 186 5.94 10.09 -17.30
CA THR A 186 7.07 9.80 -18.19
C THR A 186 8.29 9.24 -17.46
N ALA A 187 8.28 9.23 -16.12
CA ALA A 187 9.38 8.73 -15.30
C ALA A 187 9.17 7.28 -14.88
N THR A 188 10.26 6.60 -14.53
CA THR A 188 10.19 5.27 -13.92
C THR A 188 9.54 5.35 -12.52
N PRO A 189 8.93 4.25 -12.04
CA PRO A 189 8.37 4.17 -10.69
C PRO A 189 9.44 3.85 -9.63
N LEU A 190 10.65 4.40 -9.79
CA LEU A 190 11.76 4.14 -8.87
C LEU A 190 11.41 4.74 -7.50
N ASP A 191 11.69 3.97 -6.45
CA ASP A 191 11.43 4.39 -5.08
C ASP A 191 12.42 5.49 -4.65
N ASP A 192 11.91 6.50 -3.94
CA ASP A 192 12.67 7.61 -3.37
C ASP A 192 12.34 7.84 -1.88
N HIS A 193 11.57 6.92 -1.28
CA HIS A 193 11.25 6.90 0.15
C HIS A 193 11.74 5.61 0.83
N GLY A 194 11.62 4.47 0.14
CA GLY A 194 12.03 3.15 0.62
C GLY A 194 10.91 2.30 1.23
N HIS A 195 9.68 2.82 1.33
CA HIS A 195 8.56 2.08 1.89
C HIS A 195 8.03 1.04 0.90
N GLY A 196 7.77 1.44 -0.35
CA GLY A 196 7.32 0.52 -1.39
C GLY A 196 8.34 -0.57 -1.70
N THR A 197 9.65 -0.29 -1.59
CA THR A 197 10.70 -1.32 -1.68
C THR A 197 10.59 -2.36 -0.57
N HIS A 198 10.32 -1.97 0.68
CA HIS A 198 10.15 -2.90 1.81
C HIS A 198 8.89 -3.76 1.65
N VAL A 199 7.79 -3.13 1.23
CA VAL A 199 6.52 -3.78 0.90
C VAL A 199 6.73 -4.82 -0.21
N ALA A 200 7.42 -4.47 -1.30
CA ALA A 200 7.70 -5.36 -2.41
C ALA A 200 8.48 -6.62 -2.01
N GLY A 201 9.50 -6.47 -1.16
CA GLY A 201 10.26 -7.63 -0.66
C GLY A 201 9.42 -8.58 0.18
N THR A 202 8.49 -8.06 0.99
CA THR A 202 7.59 -8.89 1.79
C THR A 202 6.64 -9.69 0.90
N ILE A 203 6.17 -9.10 -0.21
CA ILE A 203 5.32 -9.79 -1.19
C ILE A 203 6.12 -10.86 -1.93
N GLY A 204 7.26 -10.49 -2.52
CA GLY A 204 7.89 -11.32 -3.54
C GLY A 204 9.39 -11.09 -3.72
N ALA A 205 10.15 -10.85 -2.65
CA ALA A 205 11.60 -11.04 -2.72
C ALA A 205 11.91 -12.47 -3.24
N ALA A 206 12.85 -12.56 -4.17
CA ALA A 206 13.12 -13.76 -4.95
C ALA A 206 13.61 -14.92 -4.08
N GLN A 207 13.21 -16.14 -4.42
CA GLN A 207 13.76 -17.35 -3.80
C GLN A 207 15.07 -17.75 -4.49
N ASP A 208 16.13 -16.96 -4.31
CA ASP A 208 17.44 -17.16 -4.95
C ASP A 208 18.57 -17.51 -3.97
N HIS A 209 18.21 -17.72 -2.70
CA HIS A 209 19.10 -18.03 -1.58
C HIS A 209 20.00 -16.88 -1.12
N LYS A 210 19.67 -15.65 -1.49
CA LYS A 210 20.32 -14.44 -0.97
C LYS A 210 19.30 -13.66 -0.15
N GLY A 211 19.79 -12.91 0.84
CA GLY A 211 18.96 -11.98 1.59
C GLY A 211 17.68 -12.57 2.19
N VAL A 212 16.53 -11.96 1.83
CA VAL A 212 15.20 -12.37 2.29
C VAL A 212 14.38 -13.01 1.18
N VAL A 213 13.29 -13.68 1.55
CA VAL A 213 12.32 -14.24 0.60
C VAL A 213 10.91 -13.76 0.93
N GLY A 214 10.13 -13.40 -0.08
CA GLY A 214 8.75 -12.95 0.06
C GLY A 214 7.76 -14.10 0.22
N VAL A 215 6.50 -13.78 0.51
CA VAL A 215 5.41 -14.76 0.64
C VAL A 215 5.11 -15.48 -0.69
N ALA A 216 5.12 -14.76 -1.81
CA ALA A 216 4.92 -15.25 -3.17
C ALA A 216 6.17 -15.00 -4.02
N PRO A 217 7.25 -15.78 -3.83
CA PRO A 217 8.57 -15.45 -4.36
C PRO A 217 8.72 -15.63 -5.88
N LYS A 218 7.68 -16.09 -6.59
CA LYS A 218 7.64 -16.16 -8.06
C LYS A 218 6.59 -15.22 -8.69
N ALA A 219 6.01 -14.31 -7.90
CA ALA A 219 5.08 -13.30 -8.39
C ALA A 219 5.78 -12.29 -9.31
N ALA A 220 5.03 -11.81 -10.30
CA ALA A 220 5.43 -10.71 -11.17
C ALA A 220 5.12 -9.38 -10.47
N LEU A 221 6.14 -8.68 -9.99
CA LEU A 221 5.99 -7.45 -9.23
C LEU A 221 5.99 -6.22 -10.14
N TYR A 222 5.01 -5.33 -9.93
CA TYR A 222 4.89 -4.06 -10.63
C TYR A 222 4.90 -2.87 -9.67
N GLY A 223 5.89 -1.99 -9.81
CA GLY A 223 5.98 -0.78 -8.97
C GLY A 223 5.02 0.29 -9.45
N VAL A 224 4.03 0.69 -8.65
CA VAL A 224 3.06 1.73 -9.00
C VAL A 224 3.23 2.91 -8.05
N LYS A 225 4.03 3.89 -8.46
CA LYS A 225 4.39 5.05 -7.64
C LYS A 225 3.24 6.07 -7.63
N VAL A 226 2.56 6.16 -6.51
CA VAL A 226 1.48 7.14 -6.23
C VAL A 226 1.80 8.03 -5.03
N LEU A 227 2.87 7.73 -4.30
CA LEU A 227 3.37 8.53 -3.18
C LEU A 227 4.78 9.07 -3.46
N ASP A 228 5.04 10.29 -3.02
CA ASP A 228 6.32 10.98 -3.18
C ASP A 228 7.34 10.55 -2.11
N LYS A 229 8.53 11.16 -2.14
CA LYS A 229 9.63 10.93 -1.18
C LYS A 229 9.27 11.20 0.29
N ARG A 230 8.12 11.81 0.58
CA ARG A 230 7.62 12.06 1.95
C ARG A 230 6.56 11.05 2.38
N GLY A 231 6.20 10.09 1.52
CA GLY A 231 5.12 9.14 1.75
C GLY A 231 3.73 9.79 1.61
N SER A 232 3.65 10.86 0.81
CA SER A 232 2.46 11.67 0.61
C SER A 232 2.02 11.67 -0.85
N GLY A 233 0.74 11.88 -1.10
CA GLY A 233 0.18 11.82 -2.44
C GLY A 233 -1.23 12.38 -2.51
N GLN A 234 -1.68 12.64 -3.73
CA GLN A 234 -3.05 13.09 -4.02
C GLN A 234 -3.99 11.90 -4.22
N TYR A 235 -5.28 12.08 -3.95
CA TYR A 235 -6.29 11.06 -4.24
C TYR A 235 -6.28 10.69 -5.72
N SER A 236 -6.13 11.65 -6.62
CA SER A 236 -6.08 11.41 -8.07
C SER A 236 -4.90 10.55 -8.50
N TRP A 237 -3.77 10.61 -7.78
CA TRP A 237 -2.60 9.76 -8.07
C TRP A 237 -2.87 8.31 -7.69
N ILE A 238 -3.51 8.09 -6.54
CA ILE A 238 -3.92 6.75 -6.10
C ILE A 238 -4.98 6.17 -7.05
N VAL A 239 -6.00 6.96 -7.41
CA VAL A 239 -7.02 6.56 -8.39
C VAL A 239 -6.38 6.22 -9.73
N ALA A 240 -5.40 7.01 -10.19
CA ALA A 240 -4.67 6.71 -11.42
C ALA A 240 -3.82 5.43 -11.32
N GLY A 241 -3.25 5.13 -10.14
CA GLY A 241 -2.51 3.89 -9.90
C GLY A 241 -3.40 2.65 -9.96
N ILE A 242 -4.59 2.72 -9.36
CA ILE A 242 -5.60 1.64 -9.42
C ILE A 242 -6.12 1.50 -10.86
N GLU A 243 -6.41 2.60 -11.55
CA GLU A 243 -6.82 2.57 -12.96
C GLU A 243 -5.75 1.92 -13.85
N TRP A 244 -4.48 2.26 -13.65
CA TRP A 244 -3.39 1.63 -14.38
C TRP A 244 -3.34 0.12 -14.12
N ALA A 245 -3.51 -0.32 -12.88
CA ALA A 245 -3.54 -1.74 -12.54
C ALA A 245 -4.71 -2.48 -13.23
N ILE A 246 -5.89 -1.87 -13.31
CA ILE A 246 -7.03 -2.40 -14.07
C ILE A 246 -6.67 -2.52 -15.55
N MET A 247 -6.14 -1.47 -16.14
CA MET A 247 -5.83 -1.42 -17.58
C MET A 247 -4.68 -2.34 -18.01
N ASN A 248 -3.91 -2.87 -17.07
CA ASN A 248 -2.80 -3.78 -17.34
C ASN A 248 -3.08 -5.22 -16.85
N ASP A 249 -4.36 -5.51 -16.55
CA ASP A 249 -4.84 -6.82 -16.12
C ASP A 249 -4.03 -7.36 -14.93
N MET A 250 -3.82 -6.54 -13.91
CA MET A 250 -3.20 -6.97 -12.65
C MET A 250 -4.14 -7.92 -11.90
N ASP A 251 -3.59 -8.92 -11.23
CA ASP A 251 -4.40 -9.86 -10.43
C ASP A 251 -4.64 -9.33 -9.02
N VAL A 252 -3.60 -8.71 -8.44
CA VAL A 252 -3.60 -8.21 -7.06
C VAL A 252 -3.04 -6.79 -6.99
N ILE A 253 -3.69 -5.92 -6.22
CA ILE A 253 -3.17 -4.61 -5.81
C ILE A 253 -2.86 -4.67 -4.30
N ASN A 254 -1.65 -4.27 -3.93
CA ASN A 254 -1.30 -3.95 -2.55
C ASN A 254 -1.32 -2.43 -2.34
N MET A 255 -2.10 -1.97 -1.36
CA MET A 255 -2.10 -0.59 -0.88
C MET A 255 -1.73 -0.56 0.61
N SER A 256 -0.43 -0.43 0.88
CA SER A 256 0.13 -0.25 2.22
C SER A 256 0.07 1.21 2.67
N LEU A 257 -1.09 1.82 2.44
CA LEU A 257 -1.36 3.24 2.60
C LEU A 257 -2.77 3.45 3.14
N GLY A 258 -3.01 4.56 3.84
CA GLY A 258 -4.35 4.87 4.32
C GLY A 258 -4.51 6.30 4.83
N GLY A 259 -5.76 6.74 4.94
CA GLY A 259 -6.13 8.03 5.49
C GLY A 259 -7.51 8.02 6.13
N GLY A 260 -7.80 9.00 6.99
CA GLY A 260 -9.04 9.06 7.76
C GLY A 260 -10.31 9.37 6.95
N SER A 261 -10.20 9.70 5.66
CA SER A 261 -11.33 10.05 4.80
C SER A 261 -11.29 9.33 3.46
N GLY A 262 -12.46 8.94 2.95
CA GLY A 262 -12.65 8.43 1.60
C GLY A 262 -13.18 9.51 0.65
N THR A 263 -13.14 9.22 -0.64
CA THR A 263 -13.74 10.03 -1.72
C THR A 263 -14.67 9.17 -2.58
N GLU A 264 -15.59 9.79 -3.32
CA GLU A 264 -16.44 9.01 -4.24
C GLU A 264 -15.59 8.45 -5.39
N ALA A 265 -14.57 9.18 -5.86
CA ALA A 265 -13.67 8.70 -6.90
C ALA A 265 -12.91 7.44 -6.48
N MET A 266 -12.38 7.40 -5.23
CA MET A 266 -11.75 6.19 -4.70
C MET A 266 -12.75 5.04 -4.56
N LYS A 267 -13.97 5.31 -4.07
CA LYS A 267 -15.01 4.27 -3.96
C LYS A 267 -15.34 3.66 -5.34
N GLN A 268 -15.57 4.49 -6.35
CA GLN A 268 -15.92 4.05 -7.69
C GLN A 268 -14.79 3.26 -8.35
N ILE A 269 -13.53 3.70 -8.22
CA ILE A 269 -12.42 2.94 -8.81
C ILE A 269 -12.18 1.60 -8.08
N MET A 270 -12.42 1.51 -6.77
CA MET A 270 -12.39 0.23 -6.04
C MET A 270 -13.46 -0.75 -6.55
N ILE A 271 -14.67 -0.25 -6.84
CA ILE A 271 -15.73 -1.04 -7.48
C ILE A 271 -15.29 -1.52 -8.86
N LYS A 272 -14.71 -0.63 -9.69
CA LYS A 272 -14.20 -0.98 -11.02
C LYS A 272 -13.07 -2.02 -10.97
N ALA A 273 -12.16 -1.90 -10.00
CA ALA A 273 -11.10 -2.89 -9.79
C ALA A 273 -11.67 -4.27 -9.49
N ASN A 274 -12.62 -4.35 -8.56
CA ASN A 274 -13.29 -5.60 -8.23
C ASN A 274 -14.04 -6.19 -9.45
N GLN A 275 -14.75 -5.36 -10.21
CA GLN A 275 -15.47 -5.78 -11.43
C GLN A 275 -14.53 -6.27 -12.54
N ALA A 276 -13.32 -5.72 -12.61
CA ALA A 276 -12.27 -6.13 -13.54
C ALA A 276 -11.51 -7.39 -13.07
N GLY A 277 -11.89 -7.99 -11.94
CA GLY A 277 -11.24 -9.19 -11.41
C GLY A 277 -10.01 -8.92 -10.53
N VAL A 278 -9.71 -7.67 -10.22
CA VAL A 278 -8.50 -7.28 -9.47
C VAL A 278 -8.77 -7.33 -7.96
N THR A 279 -8.03 -8.16 -7.23
CA THR A 279 -8.12 -8.21 -5.76
C THR A 279 -7.37 -7.05 -5.15
N VAL A 280 -8.02 -6.26 -4.29
CA VAL A 280 -7.38 -5.10 -3.65
C VAL A 280 -7.17 -5.34 -2.16
N VAL A 281 -5.92 -5.39 -1.72
CA VAL A 281 -5.50 -5.59 -0.33
C VAL A 281 -5.03 -4.27 0.26
N CYS A 282 -5.57 -3.91 1.43
CA CYS A 282 -5.35 -2.60 2.04
C CYS A 282 -4.94 -2.71 3.51
N ALA A 283 -3.97 -1.89 3.92
CA ALA A 283 -3.59 -1.74 5.32
C ALA A 283 -4.72 -1.10 6.14
N ALA A 284 -5.02 -1.63 7.32
CA ALA A 284 -6.14 -1.14 8.13
C ALA A 284 -5.91 0.23 8.77
N GLY A 285 -4.66 0.67 8.97
CA GLY A 285 -4.34 1.92 9.67
C GLY A 285 -3.52 1.70 10.95
N ASN A 286 -2.90 2.77 11.42
CA ASN A 286 -1.83 2.75 12.44
C ASN A 286 -2.13 3.67 13.64
N ASP A 287 -3.39 4.07 13.80
CA ASP A 287 -3.86 5.06 14.77
C ASP A 287 -4.62 4.43 15.96
N SER A 288 -4.63 3.11 16.07
CA SER A 288 -5.42 2.33 17.05
C SER A 288 -6.94 2.60 16.99
N GLY A 289 -7.40 3.32 15.98
CA GLY A 289 -8.76 3.77 15.78
C GLY A 289 -9.56 2.85 14.87
N GLN A 290 -10.46 3.44 14.10
CA GLN A 290 -11.27 2.72 13.13
C GLN A 290 -10.49 2.45 11.84
N VAL A 291 -10.80 1.38 11.12
CA VAL A 291 -10.15 1.03 9.84
C VAL A 291 -10.08 2.20 8.86
N ASN A 292 -8.93 2.61 8.35
CA ASN A 292 -8.77 3.76 7.46
C ASN A 292 -9.25 3.49 6.03
N TYR A 293 -9.45 4.55 5.24
CA TYR A 293 -9.68 4.42 3.80
C TYR A 293 -8.34 4.26 3.08
N PRO A 294 -8.23 3.44 2.01
CA PRO A 294 -9.30 2.69 1.31
C PRO A 294 -9.73 1.36 1.97
N ALA A 295 -9.07 0.89 3.03
CA ALA A 295 -9.40 -0.41 3.65
C ALA A 295 -10.85 -0.50 4.15
N ARG A 296 -11.49 0.63 4.48
CA ARG A 296 -12.91 0.68 4.89
C ARG A 296 -13.90 0.43 3.74
N TYR A 297 -13.49 0.47 2.47
CA TYR A 297 -14.40 0.15 1.37
C TYR A 297 -14.67 -1.36 1.31
N PRO A 298 -15.92 -1.80 1.06
CA PRO A 298 -16.27 -3.24 1.04
C PRO A 298 -15.45 -4.09 0.06
N GLN A 299 -14.97 -3.49 -1.04
CA GLN A 299 -14.16 -4.15 -2.05
C GLN A 299 -12.73 -4.45 -1.56
N ALA A 300 -12.25 -3.79 -0.51
CA ALA A 300 -10.93 -4.03 0.04
C ALA A 300 -10.88 -5.31 0.86
N VAL A 301 -9.75 -6.01 0.81
CA VAL A 301 -9.32 -6.97 1.84
C VAL A 301 -8.56 -6.17 2.89
N ALA A 302 -9.23 -5.74 3.95
CA ALA A 302 -8.63 -4.95 5.02
C ALA A 302 -7.79 -5.82 5.96
N VAL A 303 -6.57 -5.39 6.25
CA VAL A 303 -5.56 -6.17 6.99
C VAL A 303 -5.11 -5.46 8.25
N SER A 304 -5.36 -6.07 9.41
CA SER A 304 -4.80 -5.65 10.70
C SER A 304 -3.42 -6.30 10.95
N ALA A 305 -2.67 -5.76 11.92
CA ALA A 305 -1.30 -6.19 12.22
C ALA A 305 -1.22 -6.99 13.52
N SER A 306 -0.51 -8.12 13.49
CA SER A 306 -0.06 -8.84 14.68
C SER A 306 1.45 -8.70 14.92
N ASP A 307 1.86 -8.91 16.18
CA ASP A 307 3.25 -9.16 16.53
C ASP A 307 3.60 -10.66 16.44
N SER A 308 4.85 -11.01 16.77
CA SER A 308 5.37 -12.38 16.74
C SER A 308 4.80 -13.28 17.85
N SER A 309 4.06 -12.72 18.80
CA SER A 309 3.38 -13.44 19.88
C SER A 309 1.88 -13.62 19.61
N ASP A 310 1.46 -13.43 18.35
CA ASP A 310 0.07 -13.50 17.90
C ASP A 310 -0.87 -12.51 18.63
N LYS A 311 -0.32 -11.41 19.16
CA LYS A 311 -1.12 -10.32 19.71
C LYS A 311 -1.36 -9.27 18.65
N LEU A 312 -2.51 -8.62 18.74
CA LEU A 312 -2.78 -7.44 17.92
C LEU A 312 -1.76 -6.36 18.25
N ALA A 313 -1.11 -5.82 17.23
CA ALA A 313 -0.17 -4.72 17.39
C ALA A 313 -0.90 -3.51 17.99
N SER A 314 -0.28 -2.83 18.95
CA SER A 314 -0.91 -1.74 19.72
C SER A 314 -1.44 -0.61 18.83
N PHE A 315 -0.75 -0.33 17.71
CA PHE A 315 -1.12 0.69 16.72
C PHE A 315 -2.21 0.24 15.74
N SER A 316 -2.52 -1.05 15.63
CA SER A 316 -3.39 -1.54 14.56
C SER A 316 -4.80 -0.99 14.72
N SER A 317 -5.31 -0.31 13.70
CA SER A 317 -6.72 0.07 13.62
C SER A 317 -7.61 -1.18 13.54
N LYS A 318 -8.87 -1.01 13.95
CA LYS A 318 -9.82 -2.09 14.23
C LYS A 318 -11.19 -1.74 13.67
N GLY A 319 -12.01 -2.74 13.37
CA GLY A 319 -13.37 -2.52 12.91
C GLY A 319 -14.01 -3.75 12.27
N PRO A 320 -15.31 -3.71 12.01
CA PRO A 320 -16.02 -4.79 11.32
C PRO A 320 -15.51 -5.06 9.89
N GLU A 321 -14.75 -4.13 9.31
CA GLU A 321 -14.21 -4.24 7.95
C GLU A 321 -12.99 -5.16 7.86
N ILE A 322 -12.30 -5.44 8.97
CA ILE A 322 -11.11 -6.29 8.99
C ILE A 322 -11.45 -7.67 8.40
N ALA A 323 -10.74 -8.05 7.34
CA ALA A 323 -10.92 -9.34 6.68
C ALA A 323 -10.07 -10.42 7.34
N VAL A 324 -8.80 -10.12 7.61
CA VAL A 324 -7.80 -11.02 8.18
C VAL A 324 -6.75 -10.20 8.95
N ILE A 325 -5.99 -10.87 9.82
CA ILE A 325 -4.81 -10.32 10.49
C ILE A 325 -3.54 -10.92 9.90
N ALA A 326 -2.44 -10.17 9.87
CA ALA A 326 -1.14 -10.65 9.39
C ALA A 326 0.05 -10.04 10.15
N PRO A 327 1.25 -10.64 10.06
CA PRO A 327 2.47 -10.14 10.69
C PRO A 327 2.80 -8.69 10.30
N GLY A 328 2.84 -7.78 11.28
CA GLY A 328 3.09 -6.35 11.02
C GLY A 328 4.05 -5.66 12.00
N VAL A 329 4.70 -6.39 12.90
CA VAL A 329 5.71 -5.85 13.83
C VAL A 329 7.07 -6.47 13.55
N ASP A 330 8.10 -5.63 13.49
CA ASP A 330 9.50 -6.04 13.24
C ASP A 330 9.61 -6.94 12.01
N ILE A 331 9.02 -6.48 10.90
CA ILE A 331 9.06 -7.18 9.61
C ILE A 331 10.35 -6.82 8.90
N TYR A 332 11.20 -7.83 8.68
CA TYR A 332 12.46 -7.70 7.98
C TYR A 332 12.26 -7.87 6.47
N SER A 333 12.65 -6.87 5.69
CA SER A 333 12.52 -6.89 4.23
C SER A 333 13.54 -5.97 3.55
N THR A 334 13.53 -5.97 2.21
CA THR A 334 14.42 -5.20 1.33
C THR A 334 14.39 -3.70 1.61
N LYS A 335 15.54 -3.04 1.47
CA LYS A 335 15.73 -1.61 1.71
C LYS A 335 16.18 -0.91 0.43
N LEU A 336 15.66 0.31 0.20
CA LEU A 336 16.10 1.17 -0.89
C LEU A 336 17.62 1.40 -0.84
N GLY A 337 18.30 1.23 -1.98
CA GLY A 337 19.74 1.34 -2.11
C GLY A 337 20.50 0.06 -1.74
N GLY A 338 19.78 -1.04 -1.51
CA GLY A 338 20.34 -2.33 -1.11
C GLY A 338 20.24 -2.61 0.39
N GLY A 339 20.46 -3.88 0.72
CA GLY A 339 20.38 -4.39 2.08
C GLY A 339 18.93 -4.51 2.59
N TYR A 340 18.78 -4.57 3.91
CA TYR A 340 17.51 -4.94 4.53
C TYR A 340 17.26 -4.11 5.79
N ARG A 341 15.99 -4.00 6.20
CA ARG A 341 15.61 -3.28 7.42
C ARG A 341 14.34 -3.83 8.05
N LEU A 342 14.20 -3.59 9.35
CA LEU A 342 12.96 -3.82 10.09
C LEU A 342 12.02 -2.62 9.92
N MET A 343 10.73 -2.91 9.72
CA MET A 343 9.64 -1.92 9.78
C MET A 343 8.42 -2.54 10.46
N SER A 344 7.61 -1.68 11.07
CA SER A 344 6.38 -2.05 11.77
C SER A 344 5.23 -1.16 11.30
N GLY A 345 4.06 -1.76 11.12
CA GLY A 345 2.83 -1.11 10.67
C GLY A 345 1.86 -2.10 10.04
N THR A 346 0.59 -1.73 9.95
CA THR A 346 -0.37 -2.45 9.08
C THR A 346 0.07 -2.43 7.62
N SER A 347 0.88 -1.44 7.23
CA SER A 347 1.61 -1.39 5.96
C SER A 347 2.57 -2.56 5.72
N MET A 348 3.03 -3.25 6.78
CA MET A 348 3.87 -4.45 6.68
C MET A 348 3.04 -5.74 6.82
N ALA A 349 1.85 -5.67 7.43
CA ALA A 349 0.88 -6.78 7.42
C ALA A 349 0.20 -6.94 6.05
N CYS A 350 -0.19 -5.82 5.42
CA CYS A 350 -0.80 -5.77 4.09
C CYS A 350 -0.04 -6.59 3.02
N PRO A 351 1.28 -6.44 2.83
CA PRO A 351 2.02 -7.19 1.81
C PRO A 351 2.11 -8.69 2.07
N HIS A 352 2.03 -9.13 3.32
CA HIS A 352 1.91 -10.56 3.60
C HIS A 352 0.62 -11.12 3.00
N VAL A 353 -0.50 -10.41 3.17
CA VAL A 353 -1.81 -10.81 2.63
C VAL A 353 -1.87 -10.62 1.12
N ALA A 354 -1.22 -9.60 0.54
CA ALA A 354 -1.09 -9.48 -0.91
C ALA A 354 -0.30 -10.65 -1.51
N GLY A 355 0.76 -11.10 -0.83
CA GLY A 355 1.46 -12.34 -1.20
C GLY A 355 0.57 -13.57 -1.10
N LEU A 356 -0.19 -13.73 -0.02
CA LEU A 356 -1.16 -14.83 0.13
C LEU A 356 -2.26 -14.79 -0.94
N ALA A 357 -2.74 -13.60 -1.31
CA ALA A 357 -3.67 -13.41 -2.42
C ALA A 357 -3.05 -13.88 -3.74
N ALA A 358 -1.78 -13.56 -3.99
CA ALA A 358 -1.06 -14.07 -5.15
C ALA A 358 -0.89 -15.60 -5.13
N LEU A 359 -0.65 -16.20 -3.95
CA LEU A 359 -0.64 -17.65 -3.80
C LEU A 359 -2.02 -18.28 -4.10
N ALA A 360 -3.11 -17.65 -3.65
CA ALA A 360 -4.48 -18.09 -3.91
C ALA A 360 -4.84 -18.01 -5.40
N VAL A 361 -4.47 -16.93 -6.09
CA VAL A 361 -4.61 -16.82 -7.56
C VAL A 361 -3.80 -17.92 -8.25
N GLY A 362 -2.55 -18.13 -7.84
CA GLY A 362 -1.71 -19.22 -8.36
C GLY A 362 -2.27 -20.63 -8.08
N ALA A 363 -3.08 -20.78 -7.04
CA ALA A 363 -3.79 -22.02 -6.70
C ALA A 363 -5.13 -22.18 -7.44
N GLY A 364 -5.55 -21.20 -8.23
CA GLY A 364 -6.71 -21.29 -9.13
C GLY A 364 -7.85 -20.32 -8.86
N ALA A 365 -7.75 -19.41 -7.88
CA ALA A 365 -8.72 -18.33 -7.72
C ALA A 365 -8.69 -17.39 -8.93
N LYS A 366 -9.85 -17.07 -9.48
CA LYS A 366 -10.03 -16.24 -10.69
C LYS A 366 -10.69 -14.91 -10.42
N THR A 367 -11.35 -14.75 -9.28
CA THR A 367 -12.08 -13.53 -8.91
C THR A 367 -11.71 -13.03 -7.52
N PRO A 368 -11.91 -11.73 -7.23
CA PRO A 368 -11.68 -11.17 -5.91
C PRO A 368 -12.48 -11.84 -4.80
N ASP A 369 -13.70 -12.30 -5.10
CA ASP A 369 -14.54 -13.02 -4.14
C ASP A 369 -14.00 -14.42 -3.84
N GLU A 370 -13.50 -15.13 -4.86
CA GLU A 370 -12.82 -16.43 -4.67
C GLU A 370 -11.53 -16.26 -3.86
N VAL A 371 -10.70 -15.26 -4.16
CA VAL A 371 -9.50 -14.95 -3.38
C VAL A 371 -9.86 -14.65 -1.92
N ARG A 372 -10.86 -13.79 -1.69
CA ARG A 372 -11.34 -13.46 -0.34
C ARG A 372 -11.87 -14.69 0.39
N ALA A 373 -12.60 -15.57 -0.29
CA ALA A 373 -13.11 -16.80 0.28
C ALA A 373 -11.98 -17.76 0.68
N MET A 374 -10.99 -17.96 -0.19
CA MET A 374 -9.83 -18.80 0.10
C MET A 374 -9.02 -18.26 1.28
N LEU A 375 -8.74 -16.95 1.32
CA LEU A 375 -8.05 -16.32 2.45
C LEU A 375 -8.80 -16.56 3.77
N LYS A 376 -10.11 -16.36 3.79
CA LYS A 376 -10.93 -16.57 4.99
C LYS A 376 -11.01 -18.04 5.40
N ALA A 377 -11.16 -18.97 4.45
CA ALA A 377 -11.21 -20.40 4.72
C ALA A 377 -9.87 -20.95 5.25
N ALA A 378 -8.76 -20.38 4.79
CA ALA A 378 -7.41 -20.70 5.24
C ALA A 378 -7.04 -20.03 6.58
N ALA A 379 -7.85 -19.09 7.08
CA ALA A 379 -7.57 -18.36 8.31
C ALA A 379 -7.93 -19.14 9.57
N THR A 380 -7.16 -18.94 10.63
CA THR A 380 -7.45 -19.47 11.97
C THR A 380 -7.47 -18.31 12.97
N PRO A 381 -8.55 -18.13 13.75
CA PRO A 381 -8.62 -17.10 14.78
C PRO A 381 -7.49 -17.24 15.81
N LEU A 382 -6.80 -16.13 16.07
CA LEU A 382 -5.78 -16.01 17.10
C LEU A 382 -6.45 -15.92 18.49
N PRO A 383 -5.91 -16.59 19.52
CA PRO A 383 -6.48 -16.60 20.85
C PRO A 383 -6.57 -15.21 21.49
N GLY A 384 -7.74 -14.87 22.00
CA GLY A 384 -7.97 -13.63 22.76
C GLY A 384 -8.23 -12.38 21.90
N LEU A 385 -8.31 -12.51 20.57
CA LEU A 385 -8.66 -11.40 19.67
C LEU A 385 -10.12 -11.50 19.19
N LYS A 386 -10.79 -10.35 19.08
CA LYS A 386 -12.19 -10.27 18.61
C LYS A 386 -12.24 -10.25 17.08
N PRO A 387 -13.38 -10.60 16.44
CA PRO A 387 -13.52 -10.44 14.99
C PRO A 387 -13.21 -9.03 14.48
N THR A 388 -13.48 -7.99 15.27
CA THR A 388 -13.13 -6.60 14.92
C THR A 388 -11.62 -6.31 14.96
N ASP A 389 -10.82 -7.15 15.61
CA ASP A 389 -9.37 -7.05 15.66
C ASP A 389 -8.71 -7.84 14.51
N GLN A 390 -9.30 -8.98 14.10
CA GLN A 390 -8.61 -9.97 13.26
C GLN A 390 -9.41 -10.53 12.08
N GLY A 391 -10.68 -10.16 11.92
CA GLY A 391 -11.56 -10.74 10.90
C GLY A 391 -11.67 -12.25 11.07
N ALA A 392 -11.35 -13.00 10.00
CA ALA A 392 -11.32 -14.46 9.99
C ALA A 392 -10.10 -15.05 10.73
N GLY A 393 -9.13 -14.23 11.12
CA GLY A 393 -7.90 -14.66 11.78
C GLY A 393 -6.69 -14.65 10.85
N LEU A 394 -5.66 -15.39 11.26
CA LEU A 394 -4.38 -15.45 10.56
C LEU A 394 -4.40 -16.56 9.51
N VAL A 395 -4.09 -16.19 8.26
CA VAL A 395 -4.10 -17.11 7.11
C VAL A 395 -2.92 -18.08 7.16
N ASP A 396 -3.20 -19.36 6.97
CA ASP A 396 -2.20 -20.41 6.78
C ASP A 396 -2.06 -20.73 5.29
N ALA A 397 -0.92 -20.40 4.70
CA ALA A 397 -0.70 -20.50 3.25
C ALA A 397 -0.94 -21.92 2.72
N VAL A 398 -0.67 -22.96 3.51
CA VAL A 398 -0.84 -24.38 3.11
C VAL A 398 -2.32 -24.76 2.92
N LYS A 399 -3.24 -23.96 3.47
CA LYS A 399 -4.69 -24.17 3.36
C LYS A 399 -5.31 -23.44 2.17
N LEU A 400 -4.52 -22.74 1.35
CA LEU A 400 -4.99 -22.05 0.13
C LEU A 400 -5.17 -23.03 -1.04
N ARG A 401 -5.97 -24.09 -0.85
CA ARG A 401 -6.18 -25.16 -1.84
C ARG A 401 -7.64 -25.58 -1.93
#